data_AF-A0A950M5V4-F1
#
_entry.id   AF-A0A950M5V4-F1
#
_cell.length_a   1.000
_cell.length_b   1.000
_cell.length_c   1.000
_cell.angle_alpha   90.00
_cell.angle_beta   90.00
_cell.angle_gamma   90.00
#
_symmetry.space_group_name_H-M   'P 1'
#
loop_
_entity.id
_entity.type
_entity.pdbx_description
1 polymer ?
#
loop_
_entity_poly.entity_id
_entity_poly.type
_entity_poly.pdbx_seq_one_letter_code
_entity_poly.pdbx_strand_id
1 'polypeptide(L)'
;MPTDSCHPQAPHRKLRVADTFVSGLMVERALDAIIRRIKKLDRDHDIPYLAGYSLDGKTIYIDRHLPRTFRYKDRDIDIDRYLILHESVEKALIDQLGLHYQHAHQIACRAEEAAVRAENVSWRAYDQFTQKYIKDVWHEELKNLPADLDQKPYRDEHDFDLLKRMKEAIHQGRTKHSPKSKVAASVEGAMQEVAARKSAGSKRQPQARK
;
A
#
# COMPACT_ATOMS: atom_id res chain seq x y z
N MET A 1 -3.06 36.69 7.47
CA MET A 1 -3.04 35.52 6.57
C MET A 1 -2.58 36.02 5.21
N PRO A 2 -1.50 35.48 4.60
CA PRO A 2 -1.21 35.81 3.21
C PRO A 2 -2.44 35.47 2.37
N THR A 3 -2.94 36.42 1.60
CA THR A 3 -4.24 36.36 0.89
C THR A 3 -4.30 35.30 -0.22
N ASP A 4 -3.20 34.57 -0.45
CA ASP A 4 -2.96 33.78 -1.65
C ASP A 4 -2.88 32.27 -1.39
N SER A 5 -3.16 31.82 -0.16
CA SER A 5 -3.11 30.40 0.24
C SER A 5 -4.50 29.80 0.47
N CYS A 6 -4.81 28.68 -0.20
CA CYS A 6 -6.15 28.05 -0.16
C CYS A 6 -6.46 27.26 1.12
N HIS A 7 -5.45 26.76 1.84
CA HIS A 7 -5.66 25.96 3.06
C HIS A 7 -4.67 26.35 4.17
N PRO A 8 -5.12 26.45 5.44
CA PRO A 8 -4.27 26.86 6.56
C PRO A 8 -3.25 25.78 6.99
N GLN A 9 -3.54 24.50 6.76
CA GLN A 9 -2.68 23.38 7.19
C GLN A 9 -1.79 22.81 6.07
N ALA A 10 -1.96 23.27 4.83
CA ALA A 10 -1.14 22.88 3.68
C ALA A 10 -1.11 24.02 2.65
N PRO A 11 -0.40 25.13 2.95
CA PRO A 11 -0.45 26.33 2.12
C PRO A 11 0.16 26.05 0.74
N HIS A 12 -0.64 26.30 -0.29
CA HIS A 12 -0.20 26.30 -1.69
C HIS A 12 -0.79 27.52 -2.39
N ARG A 13 -0.07 28.03 -3.40
CA ARG A 13 -0.46 29.23 -4.15
C ARG A 13 -1.77 28.99 -4.91
N LYS A 14 -2.81 29.78 -4.67
CA LYS A 14 -4.10 29.68 -5.38
C LYS A 14 -3.91 29.62 -6.90
N LEU A 15 -4.52 28.63 -7.56
CA LEU A 15 -4.49 28.55 -9.02
C LEU A 15 -5.47 29.58 -9.60
N ARG A 16 -5.11 30.16 -10.75
CA ARG A 16 -5.99 31.06 -11.54
C ARG A 16 -6.69 30.30 -12.67
N VAL A 17 -7.05 29.05 -12.42
CA VAL A 17 -7.89 28.21 -13.29
C VAL A 17 -9.07 27.69 -12.47
N ALA A 18 -10.15 27.25 -13.11
CA ALA A 18 -11.26 26.67 -12.38
C ALA A 18 -10.80 25.40 -11.65
N ASP A 19 -10.78 25.45 -10.31
CA ASP A 19 -10.32 24.38 -9.40
C ASP A 19 -11.13 23.07 -9.53
N THR A 20 -12.21 23.08 -10.33
CA THR A 20 -13.08 21.94 -10.62
C THR A 20 -12.61 21.04 -11.77
N PHE A 21 -11.63 21.46 -12.57
CA PHE A 21 -11.06 20.61 -13.61
C PHE A 21 -9.99 19.69 -13.02
N VAL A 22 -9.94 18.43 -13.49
CA VAL A 22 -8.88 17.46 -13.18
C VAL A 22 -7.55 17.97 -13.75
N SER A 23 -6.88 18.84 -13.00
CA SER A 23 -5.58 19.40 -13.33
C SER A 23 -4.49 18.55 -12.70
N GLY A 24 -3.52 18.10 -13.50
CA GLY A 24 -2.34 17.37 -12.98
C GLY A 24 -1.63 18.14 -11.87
N LEU A 25 -1.57 19.47 -11.98
CA LEU A 25 -0.98 20.36 -10.97
C LEU A 25 -1.72 20.30 -9.62
N MET A 26 -3.03 20.06 -9.61
CA MET A 26 -3.78 19.90 -8.37
C MET A 26 -3.51 18.54 -7.72
N VAL A 27 -3.38 17.49 -8.53
CA VAL A 27 -3.00 16.15 -8.05
C VAL A 27 -1.59 16.17 -7.47
N GLU A 28 -0.63 16.78 -8.15
CA GLU A 28 0.75 16.94 -7.67
C GLU A 28 0.82 17.67 -6.32
N ARG A 29 0.04 18.74 -6.15
CA ARG A 29 -0.02 19.48 -4.87
C ARG A 29 -0.70 18.71 -3.76
N ALA A 30 -1.75 17.96 -4.08
CA ALA A 30 -2.40 17.06 -3.12
C ALA A 30 -1.41 15.99 -2.66
N LEU A 31 -0.66 15.41 -3.60
CA LEU A 31 0.40 14.45 -3.34
C LEU A 31 1.50 15.03 -2.44
N ASP A 32 2.02 16.22 -2.74
CA ASP A 32 2.98 16.93 -1.88
C ASP A 32 2.44 17.12 -0.46
N ALA A 33 1.17 17.47 -0.31
CA ALA A 33 0.54 17.66 0.98
C ALA A 33 0.35 16.33 1.75
N ILE A 34 0.16 15.21 1.05
CA ILE A 34 0.08 13.87 1.64
C ILE A 34 1.46 13.42 2.11
N ILE A 35 2.48 13.52 1.25
CA ILE A 35 3.87 13.15 1.57
C ILE A 35 4.34 13.86 2.85
N ARG A 36 4.02 15.15 3.01
CA ARG A 36 4.39 15.93 4.20
C ARG A 36 3.75 15.45 5.52
N ARG A 37 2.67 14.68 5.46
CA ARG A 37 1.99 14.15 6.66
C ARG A 37 2.58 12.84 7.15
N ILE A 38 3.31 12.13 6.28
CA ILE A 38 3.96 10.88 6.64
C ILE A 38 5.12 11.18 7.58
N LYS A 39 5.12 10.49 8.72
CA LYS A 39 6.16 10.71 9.75
C LYS A 39 7.44 9.98 9.42
N LYS A 40 7.33 8.79 8.82
CA LYS A 40 8.46 7.94 8.49
C LYS A 40 8.21 7.20 7.18
N LEU A 41 9.22 7.24 6.29
CA LEU A 41 9.33 6.36 5.14
C LEU A 41 10.45 5.36 5.42
N ASP A 42 10.16 4.08 5.28
CA ASP A 42 11.10 3.00 5.55
C ASP A 42 11.30 2.15 4.29
N ARG A 43 12.56 1.96 3.90
CA ARG A 43 12.98 1.18 2.72
C ARG A 43 13.98 0.07 3.06
N ASP A 44 14.11 -0.28 4.33
CA ASP A 44 15.12 -1.24 4.78
C ASP A 44 14.54 -2.65 4.93
N HIS A 45 13.22 -2.78 4.75
CA HIS A 45 12.45 -4.00 4.97
C HIS A 45 12.01 -4.65 3.66
N ASP A 46 11.80 -5.97 3.74
CA ASP A 46 11.12 -6.74 2.70
C ASP A 46 9.62 -6.54 2.87
N ILE A 47 8.96 -6.05 1.82
CA ILE A 47 7.53 -5.77 1.81
C ILE A 47 6.87 -6.56 0.68
N PRO A 48 5.99 -7.51 0.98
CA PRO A 48 5.19 -8.17 -0.04
C PRO A 48 4.34 -7.14 -0.79
N TYR A 49 4.17 -7.31 -2.10
CA TYR A 49 3.42 -6.37 -2.96
C TYR A 49 3.97 -4.94 -3.02
N LEU A 50 5.31 -4.78 -2.93
CA LEU A 50 6.06 -3.52 -3.09
C LEU A 50 5.94 -2.52 -1.95
N ALA A 51 4.77 -2.33 -1.37
CA ALA A 51 4.53 -1.33 -0.34
C ALA A 51 3.48 -1.76 0.67
N GLY A 52 3.44 -1.04 1.78
CA GLY A 52 2.47 -1.23 2.84
C GLY A 52 2.57 -0.13 3.89
N TYR A 53 1.69 -0.17 4.88
CA TYR A 53 1.67 0.81 5.98
C TYR A 53 1.71 0.15 7.36
N SER A 54 2.17 0.90 8.36
CA SER A 54 2.05 0.51 9.77
C SER A 54 0.59 0.47 10.22
N LEU A 55 0.30 -0.29 11.29
CA LEU A 55 -1.05 -0.36 11.88
C LEU A 55 -1.69 1.02 12.16
N ASP A 56 -0.88 2.01 12.53
CA ASP A 56 -1.33 3.38 12.81
C ASP A 56 -1.30 4.32 11.58
N GLY A 57 -0.88 3.82 10.42
CA GLY A 57 -0.79 4.55 9.16
C GLY A 57 0.27 5.65 9.11
N LYS A 58 1.16 5.76 10.11
CA LYS A 58 2.15 6.85 10.19
C LYS A 58 3.48 6.52 9.53
N THR A 59 3.78 5.24 9.36
CA THR A 59 4.95 4.74 8.65
C THR A 59 4.51 4.10 7.35
N ILE A 60 5.07 4.55 6.24
CA ILE A 60 4.95 3.87 4.95
C ILE A 60 6.21 3.03 4.75
N TYR A 61 6.01 1.78 4.37
CA TYR A 61 7.04 0.83 4.02
C TYR A 61 7.07 0.65 2.50
N ILE A 62 8.25 0.73 1.90
CA ILE A 62 8.48 0.36 0.50
C ILE A 62 9.57 -0.71 0.47
N ASP A 63 9.41 -1.71 -0.38
CA ASP A 63 10.35 -2.82 -0.48
C ASP A 63 11.77 -2.34 -0.79
N ARG A 64 12.74 -2.85 -0.03
CA ARG A 64 14.15 -2.48 -0.15
C ARG A 64 14.78 -2.80 -1.50
N HIS A 65 14.25 -3.76 -2.25
CA HIS A 65 14.79 -4.14 -3.55
C HIS A 65 14.16 -3.35 -4.70
N LEU A 66 13.07 -2.63 -4.44
CA LEU A 66 12.49 -1.72 -5.42
C LEU A 66 13.47 -0.55 -5.65
N PRO A 67 13.78 -0.17 -6.89
CA PRO A 67 14.50 1.06 -7.18
C PRO A 67 13.68 2.28 -6.75
N ARG A 68 14.36 3.36 -6.34
CA ARG A 68 13.69 4.64 -6.02
C ARG A 68 13.15 5.34 -7.26
N THR A 69 13.83 5.15 -8.38
CA THR A 69 13.46 5.78 -9.65
C THR A 69 13.36 4.76 -10.77
N PHE A 70 12.55 5.09 -11.77
CA PHE A 70 12.59 4.41 -13.06
C PHE A 70 12.76 5.41 -14.20
N ARG A 71 13.46 4.97 -15.25
CA ARG A 71 13.73 5.79 -16.42
C ARG A 71 12.53 5.75 -17.37
N TYR A 72 11.98 6.91 -17.72
CA TYR A 72 10.92 7.06 -18.70
C TYR A 72 11.12 8.32 -19.55
N LYS A 73 11.23 8.14 -20.88
CA LYS A 73 11.45 9.22 -21.86
C LYS A 73 12.54 10.20 -21.41
N ASP A 74 13.73 9.67 -21.14
CA ASP A 74 14.93 10.39 -20.68
C ASP A 74 14.85 11.07 -19.30
N ARG A 75 13.77 10.83 -18.53
CA ARG A 75 13.61 11.34 -17.16
C ARG A 75 13.70 10.21 -16.14
N ASP A 76 14.31 10.48 -15.00
CA ASP A 76 14.21 9.62 -13.82
C ASP A 76 12.98 10.04 -13.01
N ILE A 77 12.00 9.15 -12.90
CA ILE A 77 10.74 9.37 -12.21
C ILE A 77 10.82 8.73 -10.83
N ASP A 78 10.48 9.48 -9.78
CA ASP A 78 10.45 9.01 -8.39
C ASP A 78 9.18 8.19 -8.12
N ILE A 79 9.36 6.90 -7.85
CA ILE A 79 8.26 5.93 -7.66
C ILE A 79 7.66 6.06 -6.27
N ASP A 80 8.47 6.46 -5.28
CA ASP A 80 8.11 6.42 -3.87
C ASP A 80 6.85 7.25 -3.62
N ARG A 81 6.72 8.36 -4.35
CA ARG A 81 5.60 9.29 -4.26
C ARG A 81 4.27 8.63 -4.63
N TYR A 82 4.26 7.79 -5.67
CA TYR A 82 3.03 7.12 -6.11
C TYR A 82 2.60 6.04 -5.13
N LEU A 83 3.55 5.23 -4.64
CA LEU A 83 3.27 4.21 -3.62
C LEU A 83 2.81 4.84 -2.30
N ILE A 84 3.46 5.92 -1.87
CA ILE A 84 3.03 6.72 -0.72
C ILE A 84 1.56 7.17 -0.86
N LEU A 85 1.17 7.64 -2.04
CA LEU A 85 -0.21 8.06 -2.29
C LEU A 85 -1.18 6.89 -2.14
N HIS A 86 -0.86 5.76 -2.76
CA HIS A 86 -1.66 4.55 -2.72
C HIS A 86 -1.92 4.13 -1.27
N GLU A 87 -0.84 3.90 -0.51
CA GLU A 87 -0.93 3.46 0.88
C GLU A 87 -1.70 4.46 1.76
N SER A 88 -1.47 5.75 1.58
CA SER A 88 -2.13 6.80 2.38
C SER A 88 -3.63 6.87 2.11
N VAL A 89 -4.04 6.79 0.84
CA VAL A 89 -5.46 6.83 0.45
C VAL A 89 -6.16 5.57 0.93
N GLU A 90 -5.57 4.40 0.72
CA GLU A 90 -6.14 3.13 1.15
C GLU A 90 -6.37 3.11 2.67
N LYS A 91 -5.33 3.44 3.44
CA LYS A 91 -5.40 3.48 4.90
C LYS A 91 -6.42 4.50 5.41
N ALA A 92 -6.47 5.69 4.82
CA ALA A 92 -7.44 6.70 5.22
C ALA A 92 -8.89 6.25 4.97
N LEU A 93 -9.17 5.62 3.83
CA LEU A 93 -10.51 5.10 3.51
C LEU A 93 -10.93 3.98 4.47
N ILE A 94 -10.00 3.10 4.84
CA ILE A 94 -10.27 2.03 5.80
C ILE A 94 -10.50 2.60 7.21
N ASP A 95 -9.59 3.45 7.70
CA ASP A 95 -9.62 3.90 9.09
C ASP A 95 -10.70 4.96 9.35
N GLN A 96 -10.93 5.88 8.41
CA GLN A 96 -11.86 7.00 8.63
C GLN A 96 -13.28 6.68 8.18
N LEU A 97 -13.43 5.86 7.15
CA LEU A 97 -14.75 5.57 6.56
C LEU A 97 -15.16 4.10 6.73
N GLY A 98 -14.29 3.25 7.28
CA GLY A 98 -14.60 1.85 7.53
C GLY A 98 -14.76 1.03 6.25
N LEU A 99 -14.16 1.46 5.13
CA LEU A 99 -14.30 0.74 3.87
C LEU A 99 -13.67 -0.65 3.95
N HIS A 100 -14.27 -1.59 3.22
CA HIS A 100 -13.65 -2.88 2.96
C HIS A 100 -12.35 -2.66 2.16
N TYR A 101 -11.31 -3.44 2.50
CA TYR A 101 -9.99 -3.32 1.89
C TYR A 101 -10.05 -3.25 0.36
N GLN A 102 -10.74 -4.18 -0.29
CA GLN A 102 -10.84 -4.23 -1.75
C GLN A 102 -11.41 -2.94 -2.38
N HIS A 103 -12.35 -2.28 -1.70
CA HIS A 103 -12.90 -1.02 -2.20
C HIS A 103 -11.90 0.12 -2.01
N ALA A 104 -11.26 0.19 -0.85
CA ALA A 104 -10.24 1.19 -0.56
C ALA A 104 -9.06 1.04 -1.54
N HIS A 105 -8.60 -0.18 -1.78
CA HIS A 105 -7.54 -0.51 -2.71
C HIS A 105 -7.84 -0.07 -4.14
N GLN A 106 -9.06 -0.34 -4.63
CA GLN A 106 -9.48 0.07 -5.98
C GLN A 106 -9.53 1.59 -6.17
N ILE A 107 -9.83 2.35 -5.11
CA ILE A 107 -9.81 3.81 -5.13
C ILE A 107 -8.37 4.32 -5.04
N ALA A 108 -7.54 3.72 -4.18
CA ALA A 108 -6.12 4.03 -4.05
C ALA A 108 -5.37 3.83 -5.37
N CYS A 109 -5.59 2.71 -6.05
CA CYS A 109 -4.96 2.39 -7.33
C CYS A 109 -5.35 3.41 -8.44
N ARG A 110 -6.60 3.92 -8.42
CA ARG A 110 -7.03 5.00 -9.33
C ARG A 110 -6.41 6.35 -8.97
N ALA A 111 -6.21 6.63 -7.69
CA ALA A 111 -5.52 7.84 -7.23
C ALA A 111 -4.04 7.80 -7.64
N GLU A 112 -3.39 6.65 -7.52
CA GLU A 112 -2.03 6.39 -8.00
C GLU A 112 -1.92 6.62 -9.50
N GLU A 113 -2.81 6.00 -10.30
CA GLU A 113 -2.85 6.18 -11.74
C GLU A 113 -3.01 7.66 -12.14
N ALA A 114 -3.87 8.40 -11.43
CA ALA A 114 -4.06 9.82 -11.68
C ALA A 114 -2.77 10.62 -11.40
N ALA A 115 -2.02 10.27 -10.35
CA ALA A 115 -0.74 10.92 -10.04
C ALA A 115 0.35 10.60 -11.06
N VAL A 116 0.46 9.35 -11.51
CA VAL A 116 1.39 8.95 -12.59
C VAL A 116 1.08 9.72 -13.87
N ARG A 117 -0.20 9.80 -14.25
CA ARG A 117 -0.65 10.54 -15.44
C ARG A 117 -0.40 12.04 -15.31
N ALA A 118 -0.52 12.61 -14.11
CA ALA A 118 -0.25 14.03 -13.87
C ALA A 118 1.19 14.42 -14.24
N GLU A 119 2.16 13.53 -14.01
CA GLU A 119 3.57 13.74 -14.38
C GLU A 119 3.87 13.41 -15.85
N ASN A 120 2.84 13.22 -16.68
CA ASN A 120 2.90 12.80 -18.08
C ASN A 120 3.57 11.44 -18.28
N VAL A 121 3.48 10.56 -17.28
CA VAL A 121 3.96 9.18 -17.35
C VAL A 121 2.83 8.26 -17.80
N SER A 122 3.16 7.26 -18.64
CA SER A 122 2.17 6.27 -19.04
C SER A 122 1.92 5.30 -17.89
N TRP A 123 0.65 5.16 -17.48
CA TRP A 123 0.25 4.15 -16.50
C TRP A 123 0.76 2.76 -16.87
N ARG A 124 0.63 2.37 -18.14
CA ARG A 124 1.10 1.07 -18.63
C ARG A 124 2.61 0.88 -18.45
N ALA A 125 3.41 1.92 -18.71
CA ALA A 125 4.86 1.83 -18.55
C ALA A 125 5.26 1.71 -17.07
N TYR A 126 4.55 2.45 -16.21
CA TYR A 126 4.72 2.39 -14.76
C TYR A 126 4.30 1.01 -14.21
N ASP A 127 3.12 0.52 -14.54
CA ASP A 127 2.61 -0.79 -14.12
C ASP A 127 3.55 -1.93 -14.60
N GLN A 128 3.98 -1.90 -15.87
CA GLN A 128 4.98 -2.86 -16.36
C GLN A 128 6.31 -2.80 -15.61
N PHE A 129 6.68 -1.64 -15.07
CA PHE A 129 7.88 -1.51 -14.25
C PHE A 129 7.62 -2.09 -12.85
N THR A 130 6.54 -1.71 -12.16
CA THR A 130 6.24 -2.16 -10.80
C THR A 130 6.01 -3.67 -10.75
N GLN A 131 5.31 -4.24 -11.72
CA GLN A 131 5.07 -5.69 -11.84
C GLN A 131 6.35 -6.53 -11.86
N LYS A 132 7.50 -5.98 -12.31
CA LYS A 132 8.80 -6.69 -12.27
C LYS A 132 9.34 -6.87 -10.87
N TYR A 133 8.94 -6.00 -9.96
CA TYR A 133 9.41 -5.96 -8.57
C TYR A 133 8.37 -6.45 -7.59
N ILE A 134 7.11 -6.63 -8.03
CA ILE A 134 6.15 -7.41 -7.27
C ILE A 134 6.79 -8.77 -7.13
N LYS A 135 7.29 -9.05 -5.92
CA LYS A 135 7.93 -10.32 -5.63
C LYS A 135 6.89 -11.37 -5.96
N ASP A 136 7.15 -12.11 -7.03
CA ASP A 136 6.36 -13.28 -7.37
C ASP A 136 6.20 -14.05 -6.08
N VAL A 137 4.95 -14.36 -5.76
CA VAL A 137 4.50 -15.03 -4.54
C VAL A 137 5.30 -16.32 -4.24
N TRP A 138 6.22 -16.74 -5.11
CA TRP A 138 6.85 -18.05 -5.20
C TRP A 138 8.37 -18.11 -4.99
N HIS A 139 9.17 -17.03 -5.06
CA HIS A 139 10.64 -17.21 -5.23
C HIS A 139 11.62 -16.43 -4.31
N GLU A 140 11.21 -15.40 -3.57
CA GLU A 140 12.14 -14.68 -2.67
C GLU A 140 11.85 -14.91 -1.17
N GLU A 141 12.92 -15.18 -0.42
CA GLU A 141 12.85 -15.33 1.04
C GLU A 141 12.66 -13.98 1.73
N LEU A 142 11.50 -13.79 2.37
CA LEU A 142 11.23 -12.66 3.26
C LEU A 142 12.17 -12.77 4.48
N LYS A 143 13.23 -11.94 4.54
CA LYS A 143 14.25 -11.98 5.60
C LYS A 143 14.07 -10.87 6.63
N ASN A 144 13.52 -9.72 6.22
CA ASN A 144 13.40 -8.54 7.06
C ASN A 144 12.00 -7.91 6.98
N LEU A 145 10.98 -8.53 7.57
CA LEU A 145 9.63 -7.95 7.65
C LEU A 145 9.56 -6.85 8.72
N PRO A 146 8.75 -5.79 8.56
CA PRO A 146 8.52 -4.82 9.64
C PRO A 146 7.71 -5.41 10.80
N ALA A 147 7.93 -4.87 12.01
CA ALA A 147 7.31 -5.39 13.22
C ALA A 147 5.79 -5.12 13.33
N ASP A 148 5.35 -4.03 12.72
CA ASP A 148 4.05 -3.38 12.85
C ASP A 148 3.35 -3.20 11.49
N LEU A 149 3.80 -3.91 10.45
CA LEU A 149 3.15 -3.94 9.14
C LEU A 149 1.69 -4.41 9.30
N ASP A 150 0.75 -3.62 8.78
CA ASP A 150 -0.67 -4.00 8.79
C ASP A 150 -0.89 -5.19 7.86
N GLN A 151 -1.50 -6.25 8.37
CA GLN A 151 -1.72 -7.48 7.64
C GLN A 151 -3.13 -7.62 7.08
N LYS A 152 -4.01 -6.64 7.33
CA LYS A 152 -5.37 -6.61 6.76
C LYS A 152 -5.39 -6.83 5.24
N PRO A 153 -4.49 -6.22 4.43
CA PRO A 153 -4.44 -6.47 2.99
C PRO A 153 -4.36 -7.97 2.65
N TYR A 154 -3.41 -8.68 3.26
CA TYR A 154 -3.18 -10.11 3.01
C TYR A 154 -4.32 -11.01 3.53
N ARG A 155 -5.06 -10.57 4.57
CA ARG A 155 -6.23 -11.30 5.10
C ARG A 155 -7.42 -11.22 4.15
N ASP A 156 -7.70 -10.04 3.63
CA ASP A 156 -8.88 -9.77 2.81
C ASP A 156 -8.70 -10.23 1.35
N GLU A 157 -7.47 -10.31 0.85
CA GLU A 157 -7.15 -10.97 -0.43
C GLU A 157 -7.12 -12.51 -0.36
N HIS A 158 -7.36 -13.08 0.83
CA HIS A 158 -7.36 -14.53 1.08
C HIS A 158 -6.04 -15.24 0.77
N ASP A 159 -4.93 -14.52 0.86
CA ASP A 159 -3.59 -15.02 0.55
C ASP A 159 -3.02 -15.86 1.72
N PHE A 160 -3.70 -16.97 1.98
CA PHE A 160 -3.39 -17.89 3.08
C PHE A 160 -2.00 -18.52 2.90
N ASP A 161 -1.56 -18.70 1.65
CA ASP A 161 -0.27 -19.28 1.32
C ASP A 161 0.88 -18.30 1.62
N LEU A 162 0.70 -16.99 1.34
CA LEU A 162 1.64 -15.96 1.76
C LEU A 162 1.73 -15.85 3.29
N LEU A 163 0.60 -15.81 4.00
CA LEU A 163 0.58 -15.77 5.47
C LEU A 163 1.25 -17.01 6.08
N LYS A 164 1.01 -18.20 5.51
CA LYS A 164 1.66 -19.44 5.93
C LYS A 164 3.18 -19.39 5.73
N ARG A 165 3.65 -18.85 4.60
CA ARG A 165 5.09 -18.67 4.35
C ARG A 165 5.73 -17.65 5.28
N MET A 166 5.06 -16.54 5.58
CA MET A 166 5.55 -15.58 6.57
C MET A 166 5.72 -16.26 7.93
N LYS A 167 4.75 -17.08 8.33
CA LYS A 167 4.84 -17.88 9.57
C LYS A 167 6.00 -18.88 9.50
N GLU A 168 6.14 -19.62 8.42
CA GLU A 168 7.22 -20.59 8.23
C GLU A 168 8.60 -19.93 8.22
N ALA A 169 8.76 -18.77 7.57
CA ALA A 169 10.00 -18.00 7.55
C ALA A 169 10.39 -17.50 8.94
N ILE A 170 9.42 -17.08 9.77
CA ILE A 170 9.64 -16.69 11.16
C ILE A 170 10.02 -17.92 12.02
N HIS A 171 9.29 -19.04 11.88
CA HIS A 171 9.55 -20.26 12.65
C HIS A 171 10.89 -20.92 12.30
N GLN A 172 11.28 -20.88 11.03
CA GLN A 172 12.55 -21.44 10.56
C GLN A 172 13.76 -20.52 10.82
N GLY A 173 13.55 -19.37 11.48
CA GLY A 173 14.62 -18.41 11.78
C GLY A 173 15.21 -17.75 10.53
N ARG A 174 14.51 -17.79 9.40
CA ARG A 174 14.94 -17.15 8.14
C ARG A 174 14.69 -15.64 8.17
N THR A 175 13.84 -15.19 9.09
CA THR A 175 13.67 -13.76 9.39
C THR A 175 14.48 -13.35 10.62
N LYS A 176 14.76 -12.06 10.76
CA LYS A 176 15.33 -11.48 12.01
C LYS A 176 14.40 -11.61 13.23
N HIS A 177 13.16 -12.07 13.04
CA HIS A 177 12.16 -12.14 14.09
C HIS A 177 12.10 -13.53 14.72
N SER A 178 12.03 -13.55 16.06
CA SER A 178 11.79 -14.76 16.83
C SER A 178 10.34 -15.28 16.64
N PRO A 179 10.09 -16.58 16.78
CA PRO A 179 8.73 -17.14 16.85
C PRO A 179 7.85 -16.55 17.97
N LYS A 180 8.46 -15.92 18.99
CA LYS A 180 7.74 -15.22 20.06
C LYS A 180 7.54 -13.71 19.80
N SER A 181 7.88 -13.23 18.61
CA SER A 181 7.79 -11.81 18.25
C SER A 181 6.33 -11.36 18.05
N LYS A 182 6.10 -10.04 18.14
CA LYS A 182 4.79 -9.44 17.82
C LYS A 182 4.37 -9.70 16.38
N VAL A 183 5.34 -9.80 15.45
CA VAL A 183 5.09 -10.17 14.05
C VAL A 183 4.51 -11.57 13.95
N ALA A 184 5.14 -12.53 14.63
CA ALA A 184 4.69 -13.92 14.63
C ALA A 184 3.24 -14.02 15.12
N ALA A 185 2.92 -13.36 16.24
CA ALA A 185 1.57 -13.33 16.79
C ALA A 185 0.55 -12.66 15.84
N SER A 186 0.95 -11.58 15.16
CA SER A 186 0.10 -10.90 14.17
C SER A 186 -0.22 -11.79 12.96
N VAL A 187 0.81 -12.47 12.42
CA VAL A 187 0.67 -13.42 11.31
C VAL A 187 -0.22 -14.61 11.71
N GLU A 188 -0.04 -15.15 12.91
CA GLU A 188 -0.89 -16.24 13.40
C GLU A 188 -2.36 -15.82 13.55
N GLY A 189 -2.62 -14.63 14.10
CA GLY A 189 -3.98 -14.09 14.19
C GLY A 189 -4.62 -13.90 12.81
N ALA A 190 -3.84 -13.43 11.83
CA ALA A 190 -4.28 -13.30 10.45
C ALA A 190 -4.71 -14.63 9.83
N MET A 191 -3.90 -15.67 9.99
CA MET A 191 -4.21 -17.01 9.49
C MET A 191 -5.47 -17.59 10.15
N GLN A 192 -5.63 -17.43 11.46
CA GLN A 192 -6.79 -17.94 12.19
C GLN A 192 -8.10 -17.30 11.71
N GLU A 193 -8.10 -15.99 11.48
CA GLU A 193 -9.27 -15.27 10.94
C GLU A 193 -9.63 -15.71 9.52
N VAL A 194 -8.64 -15.85 8.63
CA VAL A 194 -8.87 -16.36 7.26
C VAL A 194 -9.41 -17.79 7.29
N ALA A 195 -8.89 -18.65 8.15
CA ALA A 195 -9.37 -20.02 8.34
C ALA A 195 -10.82 -20.05 8.88
N ALA A 196 -11.16 -19.17 9.84
CA ALA A 196 -12.50 -19.03 10.38
C ALA A 196 -13.51 -18.54 9.30
N ARG A 197 -13.11 -17.61 8.44
CA ARG A 197 -13.94 -17.14 7.31
C ARG A 197 -14.13 -18.22 6.25
N LYS A 198 -13.11 -18.99 5.89
CA LYS A 198 -13.23 -20.14 4.96
C LYS A 198 -14.18 -21.21 5.49
N SER A 199 -14.08 -21.55 6.77
CA SER A 199 -14.97 -22.54 7.41
C SER A 199 -16.41 -22.04 7.60
N ALA A 200 -16.63 -20.73 7.80
CA ALA A 200 -17.96 -20.13 7.79
C ALA A 200 -18.58 -20.04 6.38
N GLY A 201 -17.78 -19.76 5.35
CA GLY A 201 -18.20 -19.74 3.95
C GLY A 201 -18.59 -21.12 3.42
N SER A 202 -17.85 -22.17 3.81
CA SER A 202 -18.18 -23.56 3.46
C SER A 202 -19.49 -24.06 4.08
N LYS A 203 -19.96 -23.45 5.17
CA LYS A 203 -21.25 -23.80 5.81
C LYS A 203 -22.46 -23.10 5.18
N ARG A 204 -22.27 -22.19 4.21
CA ARG A 204 -23.32 -21.38 3.56
C ARG A 204 -23.66 -21.79 2.11
N GLN A 205 -23.35 -23.01 1.67
CA GLN A 205 -23.93 -23.51 0.42
C GLN A 205 -25.44 -23.77 0.63
N PRO A 206 -26.35 -23.11 -0.11
CA PRO A 206 -27.77 -23.34 0.04
C PRO A 206 -28.13 -24.70 -0.54
N GLN A 207 -28.88 -25.49 0.22
CA GLN A 207 -29.61 -26.65 -0.29
C GLN A 207 -30.44 -26.21 -1.50
N ALA A 208 -30.11 -26.74 -2.67
CA ALA A 208 -30.91 -26.58 -3.87
C ALA A 208 -32.32 -27.13 -3.59
N ARG A 209 -33.30 -26.23 -3.49
CA ARG A 209 -34.72 -26.60 -3.51
C ARG A 209 -35.09 -26.98 -4.94
N LYS A 210 -35.45 -28.25 -5.13
CA LYS A 210 -36.19 -28.75 -6.29
C LYS A 210 -37.64 -28.30 -6.24
#